data_AF-A0AA88DNW8-F1
#
_entry.id   AF-A0AA88DNW8-F1
#
_cell.length_a   1.000
_cell.length_b   1.000
_cell.length_c   1.000
_cell.angle_alpha   90.00
_cell.angle_beta   90.00
_cell.angle_gamma   90.00
#
_symmetry.space_group_name_H-M   'P 1'
#
loop_
_entity.id
_entity.type
_entity.pdbx_description
1 polymer ?
#
loop_
_entity_poly.entity_id
_entity_poly.type
_entity_poly.pdbx_seq_one_letter_code
_entity_poly.pdbx_strand_id
1 'polypeptide(L)'
;MKVLHGILLVICLVSASISSSNGYAHPETFNLLDYGAISGGTTDNSQAFLKAWNAACSSETENPTVVVPEEKFLVDPIAFRGPCNANSIKFLILGSILAPTTPSAWEELNPSQWLAFQDINGLNVTSYGRVDGREWMYFTSSNIKFSVMQEQQPEGHSVHQQPSNPSVTDALWQH
;
A
#
# COMPACT_ATOMS: atom_id res chain seq x y z
N MET A 1 3.71 -20.54 61.14
CA MET A 1 4.80 -20.19 60.18
C MET A 1 4.85 -21.07 58.93
N LYS A 2 4.51 -22.37 58.99
CA LYS A 2 4.56 -23.27 57.81
C LYS A 2 3.49 -22.98 56.75
N VAL A 3 2.30 -22.51 57.15
CA VAL A 3 1.19 -22.18 56.25
C VAL A 3 1.47 -20.92 55.41
N LEU A 4 2.20 -19.95 55.97
CA LEU A 4 2.57 -18.69 55.30
C LEU A 4 3.59 -18.92 54.17
N HIS A 5 4.53 -19.86 54.36
CA HIS A 5 5.50 -20.24 53.33
C HIS A 5 4.83 -20.96 52.15
N GLY A 6 3.81 -21.77 52.40
CA GLY A 6 3.03 -22.43 51.34
C GLY A 6 2.24 -21.44 50.48
N ILE A 7 1.64 -20.42 51.09
CA ILE A 7 0.88 -19.38 50.37
C ILE A 7 1.82 -18.53 49.50
N LEU A 8 3.02 -18.20 50.00
CA LEU A 8 4.02 -17.41 49.25
C LEU A 8 4.51 -18.13 47.99
N LEU A 9 4.70 -19.46 48.05
CA LEU A 9 5.16 -20.27 46.91
C LEU A 9 4.09 -20.39 45.81
N VAL A 10 2.82 -20.47 46.17
CA VAL A 10 1.71 -20.57 45.20
C VAL A 10 1.55 -19.26 44.43
N ILE A 11 1.75 -18.10 45.07
CA ILE A 11 1.66 -16.78 44.43
C ILE A 11 2.75 -16.58 43.36
N CYS A 12 3.97 -17.09 43.58
CA CYS A 12 5.06 -17.01 42.60
C CYS A 12 4.83 -17.87 41.34
N LEU A 13 4.08 -18.97 41.44
CA LEU A 13 3.80 -19.84 40.29
C LEU A 13 2.75 -19.23 39.36
N VAL A 14 1.79 -18.47 39.91
CA VAL A 14 0.78 -17.79 39.10
C VAL A 14 1.33 -16.54 38.40
N SER A 15 2.31 -15.84 38.99
CA SER A 15 2.96 -14.70 38.33
C SER A 15 3.91 -15.10 37.20
N ALA A 16 4.43 -16.34 37.20
CA ALA A 16 5.27 -16.85 36.12
C ALA A 16 4.50 -17.26 34.86
N SER A 17 3.16 -17.31 34.91
CA SER A 17 2.32 -17.91 33.85
C SER A 17 1.50 -16.90 33.04
N ILE A 18 1.52 -15.62 33.38
CA ILE A 18 0.74 -14.58 32.67
C ILE A 18 1.68 -13.77 31.79
N SER A 19 2.13 -14.38 30.69
CA SER A 19 2.63 -13.63 29.53
C SER A 19 1.43 -13.23 28.68
N SER A 20 0.65 -12.26 29.13
CA SER A 20 -0.34 -11.60 28.27
C SER A 20 0.40 -10.71 27.28
N SER A 21 0.70 -11.24 26.09
CA SER A 21 1.04 -10.41 24.94
C SER A 21 -0.22 -9.65 24.55
N ASN A 22 -0.37 -8.45 25.09
CA ASN A 22 -1.30 -7.49 24.52
C ASN A 22 -0.79 -7.23 23.10
N GLY A 23 -1.42 -7.88 22.11
CA GLY A 23 -1.17 -7.66 20.70
C GLY A 23 -1.65 -6.27 20.33
N TYR A 24 -0.90 -5.24 20.72
CA TYR A 24 -0.92 -3.98 20.02
C TYR A 24 -0.36 -4.30 18.63
N ALA A 25 -1.25 -4.55 17.67
CA ALA A 25 -0.88 -4.62 16.26
C ALA A 25 -0.23 -3.28 15.91
N HIS A 26 1.09 -3.23 15.97
CA HIS A 26 1.83 -2.07 15.50
C HIS A 26 1.64 -2.05 13.98
N PRO A 27 1.23 -0.92 13.37
CA PRO A 27 1.18 -0.83 11.93
C PRO A 27 2.57 -1.13 11.38
N GLU A 28 2.67 -2.21 10.61
CA GLU A 28 3.91 -2.65 9.98
C GLU A 28 4.13 -1.82 8.72
N THR A 29 5.29 -1.19 8.61
CA THR A 29 5.63 -0.29 7.51
C THR A 29 6.68 -0.91 6.60
N PHE A 30 6.42 -0.85 5.30
CA PHE A 30 7.23 -1.39 4.23
C PHE A 30 7.79 -0.20 3.44
N ASN A 31 8.92 0.35 3.90
CA ASN A 31 9.56 1.50 3.26
C ASN A 31 10.32 1.04 2.01
N LEU A 32 10.09 1.68 0.86
CA LEU A 32 10.72 1.32 -0.40
C LEU A 32 12.25 1.22 -0.35
N LEU A 33 12.92 2.05 0.45
CA LEU A 33 14.39 2.04 0.56
C LEU A 33 14.90 0.70 1.13
N ASP A 34 14.13 0.07 2.02
CA ASP A 34 14.47 -1.24 2.59
C ASP A 34 14.37 -2.37 1.54
N TYR A 35 13.65 -2.12 0.44
CA TYR A 35 13.46 -3.04 -0.68
C TYR A 35 14.35 -2.72 -1.89
N GLY A 36 15.35 -1.85 -1.70
CA GLY A 36 16.39 -1.54 -2.68
C GLY A 36 16.03 -0.43 -3.65
N ALA A 37 15.05 0.43 -3.31
CA ALA A 37 14.78 1.61 -4.12
C ALA A 37 15.96 2.59 -4.08
N ILE A 38 16.27 3.17 -5.23
CA ILE A 38 17.31 4.18 -5.44
C ILE A 38 16.63 5.50 -5.79
N SER A 39 16.81 6.50 -4.94
CA SER A 39 16.29 7.85 -5.18
C SER A 39 17.10 8.59 -6.24
N GLY A 40 16.51 9.64 -6.82
CA GLY A 40 17.13 10.50 -7.82
C GLY A 40 16.36 10.59 -9.14
N GLY A 41 15.32 9.77 -9.32
CA GLY A 41 14.39 9.88 -10.45
C GLY A 41 14.95 9.45 -11.82
N THR A 42 16.06 8.72 -11.84
CA THR A 42 16.74 8.25 -13.06
C THR A 42 16.80 6.73 -13.20
N THR A 43 16.77 6.00 -12.09
CA THR A 43 16.80 4.52 -12.06
C THR A 43 15.38 3.99 -11.98
N ASP A 44 15.02 2.99 -12.78
CA ASP A 44 13.73 2.31 -12.64
C ASP A 44 13.67 1.57 -11.29
N ASN A 45 12.64 1.88 -10.50
CA ASN A 45 12.39 1.34 -9.19
C ASN A 45 11.22 0.34 -9.14
N SER A 46 10.64 -0.03 -10.29
CA SER A 46 9.47 -0.93 -10.35
C SER A 46 9.67 -2.21 -9.54
N GLN A 47 10.85 -2.82 -9.59
CA GLN A 47 11.15 -4.02 -8.83
C GLN A 47 11.19 -3.79 -7.30
N ALA A 48 11.68 -2.64 -6.84
CA ALA A 48 11.66 -2.30 -5.42
C ALA A 48 10.21 -2.05 -4.93
N PHE A 49 9.40 -1.39 -5.75
CA PHE A 49 7.97 -1.20 -5.50
C PHE A 49 7.22 -2.55 -5.41
N LEU A 50 7.46 -3.48 -6.35
CA LEU A 50 6.85 -4.82 -6.29
C LEU A 50 7.28 -5.59 -5.04
N LYS A 51 8.56 -5.55 -4.66
CA LYS A 51 9.05 -6.26 -3.48
C LYS A 51 8.40 -5.73 -2.20
N ALA A 52 8.37 -4.40 -2.04
CA ALA A 52 7.73 -3.78 -0.88
C ALA A 52 6.22 -4.08 -0.84
N TRP A 53 5.55 -3.98 -1.98
CA TRP A 53 4.13 -4.32 -2.11
C TRP A 53 3.85 -5.78 -1.75
N ASN A 54 4.58 -6.72 -2.33
CA ASN A 54 4.36 -8.15 -2.09
C ASN A 54 4.61 -8.50 -0.62
N ALA A 55 5.66 -7.95 0.00
CA ALA A 55 5.93 -8.16 1.41
C ALA A 55 4.80 -7.62 2.30
N ALA A 56 4.28 -6.43 2.00
CA ALA A 56 3.13 -5.86 2.70
C ALA A 56 1.86 -6.70 2.49
N CYS A 57 1.60 -7.10 1.25
CA CYS A 57 0.41 -7.84 0.86
C CYS A 57 0.35 -9.25 1.46
N SER A 58 1.51 -9.89 1.68
CA SER A 58 1.63 -11.18 2.36
C SER A 58 1.83 -11.08 3.88
N SER A 59 1.85 -9.88 4.46
CA SER A 59 1.99 -9.70 5.91
C SER A 59 0.74 -10.20 6.65
N GLU A 60 0.96 -10.75 7.85
CA GLU A 60 -0.10 -11.15 8.78
C GLU A 60 -0.65 -9.97 9.59
N THR A 61 -0.09 -8.77 9.41
CA THR A 61 -0.59 -7.55 10.05
C THR A 61 -1.93 -7.13 9.46
N GLU A 62 -2.87 -6.64 10.28
CA GLU A 62 -4.21 -6.28 9.81
C GLU A 62 -4.27 -5.03 8.91
N ASN A 63 -3.27 -4.15 8.98
CA ASN A 63 -3.22 -2.87 8.26
C ASN A 63 -1.78 -2.50 7.82
N PRO A 64 -1.12 -3.29 6.96
CA PRO A 64 0.23 -3.00 6.50
C PRO A 64 0.26 -1.71 5.66
N THR A 65 1.37 -0.96 5.76
CA THR A 65 1.55 0.29 5.01
C THR A 65 2.81 0.24 4.16
N VAL A 66 2.67 0.31 2.84
CA VAL A 66 3.78 0.59 1.92
C VAL A 66 4.06 2.09 1.92
N VAL A 67 5.32 2.48 2.11
CA VAL A 67 5.72 3.89 2.21
C VAL A 67 6.68 4.25 1.08
N VAL A 68 6.27 5.22 0.25
CA VAL A 68 7.16 5.94 -0.67
C VAL A 68 7.72 7.14 0.10
N PRO A 69 8.99 7.13 0.54
CA PRO A 69 9.55 8.20 1.37
C PRO A 69 9.73 9.48 0.57
N GLU A 70 10.05 10.58 1.25
CA GLU A 70 10.17 11.96 0.71
C GLU A 70 11.39 12.14 -0.22
N GLU A 71 11.40 11.38 -1.31
CA GLU A 71 12.47 11.27 -2.30
C GLU A 71 11.86 11.16 -3.71
N LYS A 72 12.68 11.09 -4.76
CA LYS A 72 12.21 10.95 -6.15
C LYS A 72 12.51 9.57 -6.72
N PHE A 73 11.47 8.88 -7.19
CA PHE A 73 11.58 7.53 -7.76
C PHE A 73 10.99 7.51 -9.17
N LEU A 74 11.79 7.06 -10.14
CA LEU A 74 11.30 6.71 -11.47
C LEU A 74 10.74 5.29 -11.40
N VAL A 75 9.54 5.10 -11.93
CA VAL A 75 8.85 3.80 -11.90
C VAL A 75 8.28 3.55 -13.27
N ASP A 76 8.71 2.49 -13.92
CA ASP A 76 8.11 2.00 -15.15
C ASP A 76 6.66 1.49 -14.90
N PRO A 77 5.86 1.26 -15.95
CA PRO A 77 4.55 0.63 -15.83
C PRO A 77 4.58 -0.62 -14.97
N ILE A 78 3.65 -0.70 -14.02
CA ILE A 78 3.64 -1.69 -12.96
C ILE A 78 2.19 -1.97 -12.53
N ALA A 79 1.96 -3.22 -12.12
CA ALA A 79 0.71 -3.63 -11.51
C ALA A 79 0.97 -4.23 -10.12
N PHE A 80 0.37 -3.61 -9.11
CA PHE A 80 0.24 -4.12 -7.75
C PHE A 80 -0.98 -5.03 -7.70
N ARG A 81 -0.76 -6.30 -7.34
CA ARG A 81 -1.81 -7.33 -7.36
C ARG A 81 -2.11 -7.84 -5.97
N GLY A 82 -3.38 -8.12 -5.72
CA GLY A 82 -3.84 -8.94 -4.61
C GLY A 82 -4.17 -10.37 -5.06
N PRO A 83 -4.97 -11.11 -4.27
CA PRO A 83 -5.51 -10.71 -2.97
C PRO A 83 -4.39 -10.57 -1.91
N CYS A 84 -4.57 -9.64 -0.97
CA CYS A 84 -3.69 -9.51 0.19
C CYS A 84 -4.29 -10.21 1.41
N ASN A 85 -3.44 -10.65 2.33
CA ASN A 85 -3.87 -11.30 3.58
C ASN A 85 -4.66 -10.35 4.47
N ALA A 86 -4.24 -9.08 4.52
CA ALA A 86 -4.90 -8.04 5.27
C ALA A 86 -6.23 -7.60 4.63
N ASN A 87 -7.21 -7.25 5.47
CA ASN A 87 -8.48 -6.68 5.02
C ASN A 87 -8.36 -5.23 4.53
N SER A 88 -7.25 -4.57 4.85
CA SER A 88 -6.95 -3.19 4.51
C SER A 88 -5.46 -3.04 4.32
N ILE A 89 -5.03 -2.38 3.26
CA ILE A 89 -3.61 -2.12 2.97
C ILE A 89 -3.45 -0.66 2.53
N LYS A 90 -2.47 0.02 3.11
CA LYS A 90 -2.21 1.43 2.82
C LYS A 90 -1.00 1.59 1.89
N PHE A 91 -1.16 2.39 0.85
CA PHE A 91 -0.09 2.87 -0.01
C PHE A 91 0.11 4.37 0.24
N LEU A 92 1.14 4.71 1.02
CA LEU A 92 1.41 6.08 1.46
C LEU A 92 2.53 6.71 0.62
N ILE A 93 2.21 7.80 -0.08
CA ILE A 93 3.14 8.52 -0.94
C ILE A 93 3.56 9.83 -0.25
N LEU A 94 4.79 9.87 0.28
CA LEU A 94 5.39 11.08 0.84
C LEU A 94 6.28 11.79 -0.19
N GLY A 95 6.96 11.03 -1.06
CA GLY A 95 7.83 11.56 -2.10
C GLY A 95 7.19 11.72 -3.48
N SER A 96 8.03 11.77 -4.51
CA SER A 96 7.63 11.86 -5.90
C SER A 96 7.80 10.54 -6.64
N ILE A 97 6.76 10.12 -7.33
CA ILE A 97 6.80 9.01 -8.29
C ILE A 97 6.77 9.63 -9.70
N LEU A 98 7.70 9.25 -10.57
CA LEU A 98 7.86 9.81 -11.91
C LEU A 98 7.67 8.72 -12.97
N ALA A 99 6.87 8.96 -14.00
CA ALA A 99 6.62 7.98 -15.06
C ALA A 99 7.71 8.05 -16.15
N PRO A 100 8.18 6.96 -16.77
CA PRO A 100 9.21 7.01 -17.81
C PRO A 100 8.80 7.87 -19.01
N THR A 101 9.77 8.63 -19.55
CA THR A 101 9.59 9.43 -20.77
C THR A 101 9.97 8.67 -22.04
N THR A 102 10.55 7.48 -21.89
CA THR A 102 10.99 6.64 -23.01
C THR A 102 9.88 5.69 -23.43
N PRO A 103 9.42 5.70 -24.71
CA PRO A 103 8.33 4.84 -25.17
C PRO A 103 8.55 3.34 -24.93
N SER A 104 9.80 2.87 -25.04
CA SER A 104 10.15 1.46 -24.82
C SER A 104 9.82 0.94 -23.43
N ALA A 105 9.76 1.81 -22.42
CA ALA A 105 9.36 1.42 -21.07
C ALA A 105 7.86 1.06 -20.97
N TRP A 106 7.06 1.44 -21.98
CA TRP A 106 5.62 1.23 -22.00
C TRP A 106 5.17 0.10 -22.94
N GLU A 107 6.10 -0.57 -23.62
CA GLU A 107 5.78 -1.58 -24.64
C GLU A 107 5.30 -2.91 -24.05
N GLU A 108 5.70 -3.25 -22.82
CA GLU A 108 5.44 -4.56 -22.22
C GLU A 108 4.10 -4.68 -21.48
N LEU A 109 3.52 -3.55 -21.06
CA LEU A 109 2.24 -3.49 -20.35
C LEU A 109 1.24 -2.67 -21.14
N ASN A 110 -0.04 -2.71 -20.74
CA ASN A 110 -1.04 -1.83 -21.33
C ASN A 110 -0.55 -0.38 -21.16
N PRO A 111 -0.20 0.34 -22.24
CA PRO A 111 0.44 1.64 -22.15
C PRO A 111 -0.47 2.72 -21.52
N SER A 112 -1.75 2.41 -21.35
CA SER A 112 -2.73 3.23 -20.63
C SER A 112 -2.70 3.04 -19.10
N GLN A 113 -1.92 2.10 -18.57
CA GLN A 113 -1.84 1.76 -17.14
C GLN A 113 -0.40 1.91 -16.63
N TRP A 114 -0.21 2.83 -15.67
CA TRP A 114 1.11 3.10 -15.09
C TRP A 114 1.28 2.49 -13.70
N LEU A 115 0.50 2.96 -12.70
CA LEU A 115 0.48 2.42 -11.34
C LEU A 115 -0.87 1.72 -11.13
N ALA A 116 -0.99 0.50 -11.65
CA ALA A 116 -2.25 -0.25 -11.58
C ALA A 116 -2.37 -0.99 -10.26
N PHE A 117 -3.56 -0.96 -9.65
CA PHE A 117 -3.92 -1.76 -8.48
C PHE A 117 -5.06 -2.71 -8.87
N GLN A 118 -4.86 -4.02 -8.73
CA GLN A 118 -5.75 -5.05 -9.25
C GLN A 118 -6.07 -6.08 -8.15
N ASP A 119 -7.35 -6.42 -8.01
CA ASP A 119 -7.84 -7.50 -7.15
C ASP A 119 -7.47 -7.32 -5.66
N ILE A 120 -7.54 -6.07 -5.17
CA ILE A 120 -7.17 -5.69 -3.79
C ILE A 120 -8.41 -5.26 -3.02
N ASN A 121 -8.70 -5.96 -1.93
CA ASN A 121 -9.70 -5.55 -0.95
C ASN A 121 -9.11 -4.49 0.00
N GLY A 122 -9.88 -3.46 0.34
CA GLY A 122 -9.49 -2.46 1.34
C GLY A 122 -8.25 -1.62 1.00
N LEU A 123 -7.95 -1.42 -0.29
CA LEU A 123 -6.86 -0.53 -0.71
C LEU A 123 -7.11 0.92 -0.25
N ASN A 124 -6.14 1.51 0.45
CA ASN A 124 -6.12 2.93 0.80
C ASN A 124 -4.86 3.60 0.21
N VAL A 125 -5.03 4.42 -0.81
CA VAL A 125 -3.93 5.23 -1.37
C VAL A 125 -4.01 6.63 -0.79
N THR A 126 -2.96 7.05 -0.07
CA THR A 126 -2.84 8.40 0.49
C THR A 126 -1.60 9.06 -0.08
N SER A 127 -1.72 10.29 -0.59
CA SER A 127 -0.57 11.07 -1.07
C SER A 127 -0.44 12.38 -0.32
N TYR A 128 0.77 12.66 0.14
CA TYR A 128 1.27 13.97 0.57
C TYR A 128 2.41 14.46 -0.34
N GLY A 129 2.90 13.60 -1.23
CA GLY A 129 3.88 13.91 -2.26
C GLY A 129 3.26 14.04 -3.67
N ARG A 130 4.05 13.76 -4.71
CA ARG A 130 3.67 13.99 -6.12
C ARG A 130 3.66 12.70 -6.93
N VAL A 131 2.66 12.53 -7.78
CA VAL A 131 2.63 11.49 -8.81
C VAL A 131 2.67 12.19 -10.16
N ASP A 132 3.81 12.11 -10.85
CA ASP A 132 4.10 12.86 -12.06
C ASP A 132 4.13 11.93 -13.28
N GLY A 133 3.06 11.97 -14.07
CA GLY A 133 2.94 11.22 -15.32
C GLY A 133 3.90 11.67 -16.44
N ARG A 134 4.58 12.81 -16.27
CA ARG A 134 5.45 13.47 -17.26
C ARG A 134 4.80 13.52 -18.66
N GLU A 135 5.62 13.72 -19.68
CA GLU A 135 5.18 13.90 -21.07
C GLU A 135 4.40 12.71 -21.65
N TRP A 136 4.48 11.52 -21.05
CA TRP A 136 3.73 10.35 -21.50
C TRP A 136 2.21 10.56 -21.43
N MET A 137 1.75 11.43 -20.52
CA MET A 137 0.34 11.78 -20.36
C MET A 137 -0.27 12.46 -21.59
N TYR A 138 0.55 13.05 -22.47
CA TYR A 138 0.09 13.68 -23.70
C TYR A 138 0.04 12.71 -24.90
N PHE A 139 0.81 11.61 -24.86
CA PHE A 139 0.92 10.68 -25.99
C PHE A 139 -0.16 9.60 -25.98
N THR A 140 -0.79 9.33 -24.85
CA THR A 140 -1.87 8.36 -24.75
C THR A 140 -3.22 9.04 -25.03
N SER A 141 -3.96 8.61 -26.06
CA SER A 141 -5.33 9.10 -26.35
C SER A 141 -6.35 8.75 -25.24
N SER A 142 -5.90 8.04 -24.21
CA SER A 142 -6.54 7.82 -22.94
C SER A 142 -5.60 8.40 -21.87
N ASN A 143 -6.04 9.38 -21.09
CA ASN A 143 -5.26 9.89 -19.94
C ASN A 143 -4.63 8.71 -19.17
N ILE A 144 -3.34 8.76 -18.85
CA ILE A 144 -2.68 7.71 -18.05
C ILE A 144 -3.55 7.48 -16.82
N LYS A 145 -4.09 6.27 -16.70
CA LYS A 145 -4.97 5.97 -15.59
C LYS A 145 -4.13 5.45 -14.44
N PHE A 146 -4.00 6.25 -13.39
CA PHE A 146 -3.93 5.68 -12.05
C PHE A 146 -5.20 4.85 -11.88
N SER A 147 -5.08 3.53 -12.02
CA SER A 147 -6.23 2.64 -12.13
C SER A 147 -6.32 1.83 -10.85
N VAL A 148 -7.32 2.12 -10.03
CA VAL A 148 -7.79 1.19 -9.01
C VAL A 148 -8.88 0.36 -9.65
N MET A 149 -8.56 -0.87 -10.06
CA MET A 149 -9.52 -1.83 -10.62
C MET A 149 -10.01 -2.69 -9.45
N GLN A 150 -11.12 -2.30 -8.82
CA GLN A 150 -11.80 -3.12 -7.81
C GLN A 150 -12.83 -4.03 -8.47
N GLU A 151 -12.95 -5.26 -7.98
CA GLU A 151 -13.99 -6.20 -8.40
C GLU A 151 -15.35 -5.78 -7.79
N GLN A 152 -16.30 -5.38 -8.65
CA GLN A 152 -17.67 -5.12 -8.25
C GLN A 152 -18.39 -6.44 -7.95
N GLN A 153 -18.78 -6.68 -6.69
CA GLN A 153 -19.71 -7.77 -6.36
C GLN A 153 -21.08 -7.52 -7.03
N PRO A 154 -21.79 -8.57 -7.49
CA PRO A 154 -23.04 -8.41 -8.25
C PRO A 154 -24.17 -7.81 -7.39
N GLU A 155 -24.67 -6.66 -7.82
CA GLU A 155 -25.76 -5.88 -7.22
C GLU A 155 -27.08 -6.67 -7.15
N GLY A 156 -27.63 -6.82 -5.95
CA GLY A 156 -28.97 -7.34 -5.69
C GLY A 156 -29.76 -6.43 -4.75
N HIS A 157 -30.79 -5.79 -5.31
CA HIS A 157 -31.95 -5.14 -4.67
C HIS A 157 -31.76 -3.79 -3.93
N SER A 158 -32.00 -2.72 -4.71
CA SER A 158 -32.51 -1.37 -4.39
C SER A 158 -32.80 -0.99 -2.93
N VAL A 159 -31.97 -0.10 -2.37
CA VAL A 159 -32.36 0.93 -1.41
C VAL A 159 -31.63 2.22 -1.79
N HIS A 160 -32.35 3.35 -1.77
CA HIS A 160 -31.87 4.71 -2.03
C HIS A 160 -30.38 4.93 -1.69
N GLN A 161 -29.54 5.09 -2.73
CA GLN A 161 -28.15 5.49 -2.56
C GLN A 161 -28.09 7.01 -2.36
N GLN A 162 -27.83 7.41 -1.12
CA GLN A 162 -27.25 8.71 -0.81
C GLN A 162 -25.77 8.68 -1.28
N PRO A 163 -25.21 9.77 -1.85
CA PRO A 163 -23.87 9.74 -2.42
C PRO A 163 -22.86 9.33 -1.33
N SER A 164 -22.20 8.20 -1.54
CA SER A 164 -21.03 7.84 -0.75
C SER A 164 -19.97 8.93 -0.96
N ASN A 165 -19.65 9.60 0.15
CA ASN A 165 -18.54 10.50 0.43
C ASN A 165 -17.42 10.51 -0.65
N PRO A 166 -17.10 11.66 -1.28
CA PRO A 166 -16.08 11.74 -2.31
C PRO A 166 -14.69 11.69 -1.66
N SER A 167 -14.15 10.48 -1.48
CA SER A 167 -12.73 10.30 -1.14
C SER A 167 -11.93 9.94 -2.40
N VAL A 168 -11.23 10.96 -2.90
CA VAL A 168 -10.03 10.89 -3.75
C VAL A 168 -10.26 10.50 -5.22
N THR A 169 -10.89 11.39 -5.98
CA THR A 169 -10.60 11.51 -7.43
C THR A 169 -10.38 12.93 -7.91
N ASP A 170 -10.78 13.95 -7.16
CA ASP A 170 -10.81 15.33 -7.68
C ASP A 170 -9.66 16.23 -7.18
N ALA A 171 -8.74 15.70 -6.37
CA ALA A 171 -7.63 16.49 -5.79
C ALA A 171 -6.25 16.26 -6.43
N LEU A 172 -6.13 15.44 -7.49
CA LEU A 172 -4.83 15.13 -8.10
C LEU A 172 -4.48 15.98 -9.33
N TRP A 173 -5.25 17.03 -9.64
CA TRP A 173 -5.08 17.80 -10.89
C TRP A 173 -5.06 19.32 -10.70
N GLN A 174 -4.07 19.85 -9.97
CA GLN A 174 -3.72 21.29 -10.07
C GLN A 174 -2.21 21.51 -10.14
N HIS A 175 -1.67 21.44 -11.36
CA HIS A 175 -1.02 22.54 -12.09
C HIS A 175 -0.39 22.04 -13.39
#